data_AF-A0A1S8T7K8-F1
#
_entry.id   AF-A0A1S8T7K8-F1
#
_cell.length_a   1.000
_cell.length_b   1.000
_cell.length_c   1.000
_cell.angle_alpha   90.00
_cell.angle_beta   90.00
_cell.angle_gamma   90.00
#
_symmetry.space_group_name_H-M   'P 1'
#
loop_
_entity.id
_entity.type
_entity.pdbx_description
1 polymer ?
#
loop_
_entity_poly.entity_id
_entity_poly.type
_entity_poly.pdbx_seq_one_letter_code
_entity_poly.pdbx_strand_id
1 'polypeptide(L)'
;MYENSSELAENKLLMLYVLKSIKKPISNTQLTEIILENNFINYFTLQQYLSELEESKFVEYHDINDKKLLRLTEKGDNVLSLFKERISPSKLSSTNEYIKEKIESIKKELTIHADYTLGQTDSFIVDLKAIEDDALLMELKLSVPSKSQATSICSKWKENPSEIYNNIINLLIK
;
A
#
# COMPACT_ATOMS: atom_id res chain seq x y z
N MET A 1 -22.81 -19.81 7.46
CA MET A 1 -23.13 -19.20 8.77
C MET A 1 -23.55 -17.77 8.49
N TYR A 2 -24.74 -17.35 8.93
CA TYR A 2 -25.15 -15.95 8.83
C TYR A 2 -24.35 -15.17 9.87
N GLU A 3 -23.37 -14.39 9.42
CA GLU A 3 -22.70 -13.42 10.31
C GLU A 3 -23.76 -12.48 10.90
N ASN A 4 -23.63 -12.18 12.20
CA ASN A 4 -24.55 -11.28 12.88
C ASN A 4 -24.39 -9.87 12.29
N SER A 5 -25.49 -9.17 12.02
CA SER A 5 -25.46 -7.80 11.45
C SER A 5 -24.56 -6.82 12.21
N SER A 6 -24.38 -7.03 13.52
CA SER A 6 -23.46 -6.25 14.35
C SER A 6 -21.98 -6.53 14.04
N GLU A 7 -21.65 -7.79 13.76
CA GLU A 7 -20.29 -8.24 13.41
C GLU A 7 -19.90 -7.71 12.03
N LEU A 8 -20.85 -7.72 11.07
CA LEU A 8 -20.72 -7.05 9.77
C LEU A 8 -20.31 -5.58 9.91
N ALA A 9 -21.06 -4.84 10.71
CA ALA A 9 -20.84 -3.42 10.92
C ALA A 9 -19.49 -3.15 11.59
N GLU A 10 -19.11 -3.96 12.59
CA GLU A 10 -17.81 -3.88 13.24
C GLU A 10 -16.66 -4.12 12.26
N ASN A 11 -16.75 -5.14 11.41
CA ASN A 11 -15.69 -5.49 10.47
C ASN A 11 -15.50 -4.40 9.40
N LYS A 12 -16.59 -3.78 8.92
CA LYS A 12 -16.50 -2.60 8.03
C LYS A 12 -15.82 -1.41 8.71
N LEU A 13 -16.19 -1.13 9.97
CA LEU A 13 -15.55 -0.07 10.74
C LEU A 13 -14.06 -0.35 10.97
N LEU A 14 -13.68 -1.62 11.16
CA LEU A 14 -12.29 -2.03 11.27
C LEU A 14 -11.49 -1.75 10.00
N MET A 15 -12.05 -2.03 8.82
CA MET A 15 -11.41 -1.72 7.54
C MET A 15 -11.19 -0.21 7.36
N LEU A 16 -12.18 0.62 7.71
CA LEU A 16 -12.03 2.08 7.72
C LEU A 16 -10.94 2.51 8.72
N TYR A 17 -10.88 1.85 9.88
CA TYR A 17 -9.89 2.13 10.93
C TYR A 17 -8.47 1.82 10.47
N VAL A 18 -8.26 0.72 9.75
CA VAL A 18 -6.95 0.38 9.16
C VAL A 18 -6.48 1.50 8.22
N LEU A 19 -7.34 1.93 7.29
CA LEU A 19 -7.02 3.01 6.36
C LEU A 19 -6.72 4.33 7.07
N LYS A 20 -7.50 4.68 8.11
CA LYS A 20 -7.24 5.86 8.96
C LYS A 20 -5.89 5.78 9.66
N SER A 21 -5.54 4.60 10.16
CA SER A 21 -4.33 4.38 10.96
C SER A 21 -3.05 4.48 10.14
N ILE A 22 -3.09 4.04 8.87
CA ILE A 22 -1.94 4.10 7.95
C ILE A 22 -1.69 5.53 7.44
N LYS A 23 -2.74 6.36 7.35
CA LYS A 23 -2.69 7.76 6.90
C LYS A 23 -2.14 7.98 5.48
N LYS A 24 -1.87 6.91 4.72
CA LYS A 24 -1.44 6.93 3.32
C LYS A 24 -2.35 6.00 2.50
N PRO A 25 -2.58 6.29 1.21
CA PRO A 25 -3.26 5.37 0.31
C PRO A 25 -2.50 4.04 0.23
N ILE A 26 -3.21 2.91 0.22
CA ILE A 26 -2.61 1.57 0.15
C ILE A 26 -3.28 0.74 -0.95
N SER A 27 -2.59 -0.29 -1.46
CA SER A 27 -3.21 -1.18 -2.44
C SER A 27 -4.29 -2.08 -1.79
N ASN A 28 -5.20 -2.62 -2.60
CA ASN A 28 -6.16 -3.64 -2.14
C ASN A 28 -5.42 -4.85 -1.55
N THR A 29 -4.28 -5.24 -2.15
CA THR A 29 -3.45 -6.34 -1.66
C THR A 29 -2.94 -6.07 -0.25
N GLN A 30 -2.38 -4.87 0.00
CA GLN A 30 -1.90 -4.48 1.32
C GLN A 30 -3.03 -4.45 2.36
N LEU A 31 -4.20 -3.91 2.02
CA LEU A 31 -5.36 -3.93 2.92
C LEU A 31 -5.79 -5.37 3.23
N THR A 32 -5.82 -6.22 2.20
CA THR A 32 -6.19 -7.63 2.33
C THR A 32 -5.23 -8.37 3.26
N GLU A 33 -3.92 -8.20 3.09
CA GLU A 33 -2.90 -8.81 3.96
C GLU A 33 -3.08 -8.40 5.42
N ILE A 34 -3.25 -7.10 5.69
CA ILE A 34 -3.46 -6.58 7.06
C ILE A 34 -4.67 -7.23 7.73
N ILE A 35 -5.78 -7.34 7.00
CA ILE A 35 -7.03 -7.84 7.58
C ILE A 35 -7.02 -9.37 7.73
N LEU A 36 -6.46 -10.10 6.75
CA LEU A 36 -6.41 -11.55 6.77
C LEU A 36 -5.40 -12.08 7.80
N GLU A 37 -4.24 -11.45 7.97
CA GLU A 37 -3.23 -11.90 8.94
C GLU A 37 -3.74 -11.83 10.38
N ASN A 38 -4.71 -10.95 10.66
CA ASN A 38 -5.37 -10.87 11.95
C ASN A 38 -6.62 -11.78 12.07
N ASN A 39 -6.94 -12.60 11.05
CA ASN A 39 -8.06 -13.54 10.99
C ASN A 39 -9.44 -12.94 11.34
N PHE A 40 -9.65 -11.65 11.06
CA PHE A 40 -10.91 -10.98 11.43
C PHE A 40 -12.06 -11.32 10.49
N ILE A 41 -11.76 -11.45 9.19
CA ILE A 41 -12.70 -11.80 8.12
C ILE A 41 -11.98 -12.63 7.07
N ASN A 42 -12.71 -13.47 6.33
CA ASN A 42 -12.14 -14.20 5.20
C ASN A 42 -12.05 -13.30 3.95
N TYR A 43 -11.31 -13.76 2.93
CA TYR A 43 -11.07 -13.00 1.71
C TYR A 43 -12.35 -12.59 0.96
N PHE A 44 -13.32 -13.50 0.81
CA PHE A 44 -14.56 -13.21 0.08
C PHE A 44 -15.39 -12.15 0.80
N THR A 45 -15.55 -12.32 2.11
CA THR A 45 -16.23 -11.35 2.98
C THR A 45 -15.56 -9.98 2.92
N LEU A 46 -14.22 -9.93 2.95
CA LEU A 46 -13.45 -8.70 2.82
C LEU A 46 -13.73 -7.98 1.50
N GLN A 47 -13.65 -8.68 0.37
CA GLN A 47 -13.86 -8.07 -0.94
C GLN A 47 -15.31 -7.59 -1.11
N GLN A 48 -16.28 -8.32 -0.56
CA GLN A 48 -17.67 -7.88 -0.51
C GLN A 48 -17.80 -6.58 0.29
N TYR A 49 -17.27 -6.53 1.52
CA TYR A 49 -17.33 -5.33 2.36
C TYR A 49 -16.61 -4.16 1.74
N LEU A 50 -15.46 -4.39 1.10
CA LEU A 50 -14.74 -3.35 0.40
C LEU A 50 -15.57 -2.73 -0.73
N SER A 51 -16.25 -3.58 -1.51
CA SER A 51 -17.15 -3.13 -2.59
C SER A 51 -18.29 -2.28 -2.03
N GLU A 52 -18.93 -2.73 -0.95
CA GLU A 52 -20.03 -1.97 -0.31
C GLU A 52 -19.57 -0.64 0.30
N LEU A 53 -18.34 -0.60 0.85
CA LEU A 53 -17.72 0.63 1.37
C LEU A 53 -17.40 1.62 0.23
N GLU A 54 -16.95 1.12 -0.93
CA GLU A 54 -16.69 1.91 -2.14
C GLU A 54 -18.00 2.46 -2.72
N GLU A 55 -19.03 1.63 -2.90
CA GLU A 55 -20.36 2.05 -3.36
C GLU A 55 -20.97 3.12 -2.44
N SER A 56 -20.75 2.98 -1.13
CA SER A 56 -21.19 3.95 -0.12
C SER A 56 -20.35 5.23 -0.08
N LYS A 57 -19.28 5.32 -0.88
CA LYS A 57 -18.29 6.41 -0.89
C LYS A 57 -17.65 6.63 0.47
N PHE A 58 -17.41 5.56 1.24
CA PHE A 58 -16.61 5.63 2.46
C PHE A 58 -15.13 5.46 2.17
N VAL A 59 -14.81 4.72 1.10
CA VAL A 59 -13.48 4.58 0.54
C VAL A 59 -13.52 4.86 -0.95
N GLU A 60 -12.38 5.18 -1.54
CA GLU A 60 -12.26 5.42 -2.98
C GLU A 60 -10.88 5.00 -3.47
N TYR A 61 -10.81 4.61 -4.75
CA TYR A 61 -9.55 4.32 -5.41
C TYR A 61 -9.05 5.52 -6.20
N HIS A 62 -7.74 5.74 -6.15
CA HIS A 62 -7.00 6.73 -6.93
C HIS A 62 -5.87 6.04 -7.67
N ASP A 63 -5.62 6.47 -8.90
CA ASP A 63 -4.44 6.06 -9.65
C ASP A 63 -3.27 6.99 -9.29
N ILE A 64 -2.25 6.43 -8.63
CA ILE A 64 -1.05 7.13 -8.18
C ILE A 64 0.17 6.35 -8.67
N ASN A 65 0.98 6.95 -9.54
CA ASN A 65 2.22 6.36 -10.07
C ASN A 65 2.00 4.93 -10.62
N ASP A 66 1.02 4.77 -11.52
CA ASP A 66 0.63 3.50 -12.14
C ASP A 66 0.06 2.45 -11.16
N LYS A 67 -0.24 2.84 -9.91
CA LYS A 67 -0.85 1.98 -8.90
C LYS A 67 -2.25 2.47 -8.56
N LYS A 68 -3.21 1.54 -8.55
CA LYS A 68 -4.57 1.79 -8.03
C LYS A 68 -4.56 1.65 -6.50
N LEU A 69 -4.60 2.77 -5.80
CA LEU A 69 -4.50 2.85 -4.34
C LEU A 69 -5.83 3.27 -3.71
N LEU A 70 -6.19 2.61 -2.62
CA LEU A 70 -7.38 2.85 -1.83
C LEU A 70 -7.12 3.91 -0.76
N ARG A 71 -8.07 4.83 -0.59
CA ARG A 71 -8.01 5.90 0.40
C ARG A 71 -9.33 5.98 1.18
N LEU A 72 -9.23 6.35 2.46
CA LEU A 72 -10.38 6.73 3.28
C LEU A 72 -10.88 8.12 2.88
N THR A 73 -12.18 8.23 2.59
CA THR A 73 -12.84 9.52 2.31
C THR A 73 -13.19 10.26 3.61
N GLU A 74 -13.47 11.56 3.52
CA GLU A 74 -14.00 12.33 4.66
C GLU A 74 -15.32 11.73 5.21
N LYS A 75 -16.19 11.26 4.31
CA LYS A 75 -17.45 10.61 4.68
C LYS A 75 -17.20 9.33 5.49
N GLY A 76 -16.25 8.51 5.05
CA GLY A 76 -15.84 7.30 5.76
C GLY A 76 -15.22 7.62 7.12
N ASP A 77 -14.39 8.67 7.20
CA ASP A 77 -13.77 9.11 8.45
C ASP A 77 -14.80 9.60 9.49
N ASN A 78 -15.82 10.33 9.03
CA ASN A 78 -16.92 10.79 9.87
C ASN A 78 -17.72 9.61 10.43
N VAL A 79 -18.07 8.64 9.58
CA VAL A 79 -18.78 7.42 10.02
C VAL A 79 -17.94 6.63 11.01
N LEU A 80 -16.66 6.44 10.73
CA LEU A 80 -15.74 5.77 11.65
C LEU A 80 -15.68 6.49 12.99
N SER A 81 -15.59 7.81 13.00
CA SER A 81 -15.49 8.61 14.23
C SER A 81 -16.76 8.52 15.09
N LEU A 82 -17.94 8.44 14.48
CA LEU A 82 -19.22 8.26 15.18
C LEU A 82 -19.41 6.88 15.79
N PHE A 83 -18.85 5.84 15.16
CA PHE A 83 -19.10 4.44 15.54
C PHE A 83 -17.86 3.69 16.01
N LYS A 84 -16.74 4.37 16.24
CA LYS A 84 -15.47 3.76 16.65
C LYS A 84 -15.61 2.85 17.87
N GLU A 85 -16.42 3.26 18.84
CA GLU A 85 -16.69 2.49 20.09
C GLU A 85 -17.36 1.13 19.86
N ARG A 86 -17.88 0.87 18.65
CA ARG A 86 -18.41 -0.45 18.28
C ARG A 86 -17.32 -1.45 17.92
N ILE A 87 -16.10 -0.99 17.67
CA ILE A 87 -14.95 -1.87 17.42
C ILE A 87 -14.43 -2.37 18.76
N SER A 88 -14.43 -3.69 18.92
CA SER A 88 -13.93 -4.34 20.12
C SER A 88 -12.47 -3.94 20.41
N PRO A 89 -12.13 -3.67 21.69
CA PRO A 89 -10.76 -3.29 22.07
C PRO A 89 -9.70 -4.31 21.65
N SER A 90 -10.03 -5.60 21.63
CA SER A 90 -9.14 -6.67 21.17
C SER A 90 -8.79 -6.53 19.69
N LYS A 91 -9.78 -6.33 18.81
CA LYS A 91 -9.55 -6.12 17.36
C LYS A 91 -8.72 -4.86 17.11
N LEU A 92 -8.99 -3.76 17.83
CA LEU A 92 -8.19 -2.55 17.75
C LEU A 92 -6.73 -2.80 18.18
N SER A 93 -6.52 -3.49 19.30
CA SER A 93 -5.17 -3.78 19.80
C SER A 93 -4.35 -4.59 18.80
N SER A 94 -4.90 -5.72 18.33
CA SER A 94 -4.22 -6.59 17.35
C SER A 94 -3.93 -5.86 16.03
N THR A 95 -4.89 -5.06 15.54
CA THR A 95 -4.69 -4.24 14.34
C THR A 95 -3.58 -3.21 14.52
N ASN A 96 -3.55 -2.51 15.66
CA ASN A 96 -2.54 -1.50 15.94
C ASN A 96 -1.14 -2.11 16.07
N GLU A 97 -1.03 -3.28 16.71
CA GLU A 97 0.23 -4.03 16.82
C GLU A 97 0.74 -4.43 15.43
N TYR A 98 -0.13 -5.00 14.60
CA TYR A 98 0.18 -5.35 13.22
C TYR A 98 0.68 -4.16 12.40
N ILE A 99 -0.08 -3.07 12.40
CA ILE A 99 0.28 -1.85 11.66
C ILE A 99 1.63 -1.34 12.17
N LYS A 100 1.85 -1.29 13.48
CA LYS A 100 3.12 -0.83 14.04
C LYS A 100 4.32 -1.65 13.54
N GLU A 101 4.17 -2.96 13.39
CA GLU A 101 5.23 -3.83 12.89
C GLU A 101 5.48 -3.68 11.39
N LYS A 102 4.42 -3.46 10.59
CA LYS A 102 4.50 -3.50 9.12
C LYS A 102 4.51 -2.15 8.43
N ILE A 103 4.18 -1.06 9.12
CA ILE A 103 3.99 0.26 8.51
C ILE A 103 5.21 0.74 7.73
N GLU A 104 6.42 0.46 8.21
CA GLU A 104 7.64 0.87 7.53
C GLU A 104 7.87 0.07 6.23
N SER A 105 7.51 -1.22 6.20
CA SER A 105 7.54 -2.03 4.97
C SER A 105 6.52 -1.52 3.96
N ILE A 106 5.29 -1.26 4.41
CA ILE A 106 4.21 -0.73 3.57
C ILE A 106 4.63 0.61 2.96
N LYS A 107 5.18 1.53 3.77
CA LYS A 107 5.71 2.82 3.27
C LYS A 107 6.76 2.61 2.20
N LYS A 108 7.74 1.72 2.46
CA LYS A 108 8.83 1.43 1.53
C LYS A 108 8.32 0.91 0.18
N GLU A 109 7.32 0.02 0.18
CA GLU A 109 6.70 -0.49 -1.05
C GLU A 109 5.91 0.56 -1.83
N LEU A 110 5.35 1.55 -1.14
CA LEU A 110 4.65 2.67 -1.77
C LEU A 110 5.65 3.66 -2.38
N THR A 111 6.76 3.93 -1.71
CA THR A 111 7.71 4.99 -2.10
C THR A 111 8.80 4.50 -3.06
N ILE A 112 9.16 3.21 -3.04
CA ILE A 112 10.27 2.65 -3.80
C ILE A 112 9.77 1.62 -4.80
N HIS A 113 9.88 1.93 -6.08
CA HIS A 113 9.64 0.97 -7.17
C HIS A 113 10.96 0.52 -7.78
N ALA A 114 11.08 -0.77 -8.04
CA ALA A 114 12.18 -1.36 -8.78
C ALA A 114 11.73 -2.67 -9.39
N ASP A 115 11.63 -2.68 -10.71
CA ASP A 115 11.29 -3.84 -11.52
C ASP A 115 12.09 -3.84 -12.83
N TYR A 116 11.99 -4.92 -13.60
CA TYR A 116 12.56 -4.97 -14.93
C TYR A 116 11.69 -5.78 -15.88
N THR A 117 11.70 -5.38 -17.15
CA THR A 117 11.01 -6.09 -18.24
C THR A 117 12.02 -6.54 -19.29
N LEU A 118 11.58 -7.39 -20.22
CA LEU A 118 12.36 -7.70 -21.41
C LEU A 118 12.46 -6.45 -22.30
N GLY A 119 13.67 -6.17 -22.78
CA GLY A 119 13.96 -5.15 -23.77
C GLY A 119 14.04 -5.74 -25.18
N GLN A 120 14.56 -4.95 -26.12
CA GLN A 120 14.85 -5.42 -27.47
C GLN A 120 16.19 -6.17 -27.49
N THR A 121 16.33 -7.18 -28.36
CA THR A 121 17.60 -7.92 -28.59
C THR A 121 18.28 -8.43 -27.31
N ASP A 122 17.66 -9.38 -26.63
CA ASP A 122 18.20 -10.05 -25.42
C ASP A 122 18.66 -9.11 -24.29
N SER A 123 18.11 -7.89 -24.25
CA SER A 123 18.33 -6.93 -23.17
C SER A 123 17.18 -6.90 -22.18
N PHE A 124 17.39 -6.23 -21.05
CA PHE A 124 16.42 -6.01 -20.00
C PHE A 124 16.31 -4.51 -19.75
N ILE A 125 15.09 -4.02 -19.56
CA ILE A 125 14.84 -2.63 -19.17
C ILE A 125 14.51 -2.62 -17.69
N VAL A 126 15.39 -2.00 -16.90
CA VAL A 126 15.16 -1.73 -15.49
C VAL A 126 14.38 -0.43 -15.36
N ASP A 127 13.33 -0.44 -14.54
CA ASP A 127 12.51 0.72 -14.19
C ASP A 127 12.59 0.95 -12.68
N LEU A 128 13.21 2.07 -12.28
CA LEU A 128 13.36 2.47 -10.88
C LEU A 128 12.58 3.75 -10.65
N LYS A 129 11.77 3.81 -9.59
CA LYS A 129 11.10 5.04 -9.16
C LYS A 129 11.31 5.31 -7.68
N ALA A 130 11.50 6.58 -7.33
CA ALA A 130 11.41 7.11 -5.98
C ALA A 130 10.21 8.07 -5.92
N ILE A 131 9.35 7.87 -4.94
CA ILE A 131 8.12 8.62 -4.73
C ILE A 131 8.12 9.12 -3.28
N GLU A 132 7.74 10.38 -3.07
CA GLU A 132 7.54 10.98 -1.76
C GLU A 132 6.21 11.72 -1.75
N ASP A 133 5.39 11.48 -0.73
CA ASP A 133 4.05 12.08 -0.57
C ASP A 133 3.22 12.10 -1.85
N ASP A 134 3.12 10.93 -2.48
CA ASP A 134 2.42 10.66 -3.74
C ASP A 134 3.03 11.33 -4.99
N ALA A 135 4.08 12.13 -4.85
CA ALA A 135 4.80 12.76 -5.94
C ALA A 135 6.02 11.94 -6.41
N LEU A 136 6.16 11.76 -7.73
CA LEU A 136 7.34 11.15 -8.33
C LEU A 136 8.55 12.09 -8.20
N LEU A 137 9.56 11.68 -7.43
CA LEU A 137 10.81 12.43 -7.26
C LEU A 137 11.82 12.12 -8.36
N MET A 138 11.94 10.84 -8.73
CA MET A 138 12.90 10.36 -9.71
C MET A 138 12.39 9.10 -10.38
N GLU A 139 12.56 9.01 -11.69
CA GLU A 139 12.36 7.80 -12.49
C GLU A 139 13.62 7.55 -13.34
N LEU A 140 14.14 6.33 -13.29
CA LEU A 140 15.32 5.91 -14.06
C LEU A 140 14.96 4.67 -14.87
N LYS A 141 15.14 4.76 -16.19
CA LYS A 141 15.03 3.61 -17.09
C LYS A 141 16.39 3.27 -17.68
N LEU A 142 16.85 2.04 -17.43
CA LEU A 142 18.19 1.59 -17.79
C LEU A 142 18.09 0.31 -18.62
N SER A 143 18.69 0.31 -19.82
CA SER A 143 18.85 -0.90 -20.62
C SER A 143 20.11 -1.64 -20.22
N VAL A 144 19.98 -2.90 -19.83
CA VAL A 144 21.10 -3.75 -19.39
C VAL A 144 21.12 -5.09 -20.14
N PRO A 145 22.31 -5.66 -20.40
CA PRO A 145 22.47 -6.86 -21.23
C PRO A 145 22.10 -8.18 -20.55
N SER A 146 21.78 -8.19 -19.24
CA SER A 146 21.49 -9.46 -18.55
C SER A 146 20.49 -9.32 -17.42
N LYS A 147 19.73 -10.40 -17.19
CA LYS A 147 18.81 -10.55 -16.06
C LYS A 147 19.51 -10.39 -14.71
N SER A 148 20.75 -10.88 -14.61
CA SER A 148 21.56 -10.80 -13.37
C SER A 148 21.87 -9.34 -13.02
N GLN A 149 22.26 -8.53 -14.00
CA GLN A 149 22.48 -7.10 -13.80
C GLN A 149 21.18 -6.37 -13.46
N ALA A 150 20.09 -6.64 -14.20
CA ALA A 150 18.78 -6.04 -13.94
C ALA A 150 18.33 -6.28 -12.50
N THR A 151 18.38 -7.56 -12.07
CA THR A 151 18.02 -7.96 -10.70
C THR A 151 18.92 -7.29 -9.67
N SER A 152 20.23 -7.24 -9.91
CA SER A 152 21.19 -6.62 -8.99
C SER A 152 20.95 -5.13 -8.81
N ILE A 153 20.60 -4.41 -9.88
CA ILE A 153 20.26 -2.98 -9.83
C ILE A 153 18.98 -2.77 -9.02
N CYS A 154 17.93 -3.56 -9.30
CA CYS A 154 16.69 -3.49 -8.55
C CYS A 154 16.90 -3.75 -7.04
N SER A 155 17.70 -4.75 -6.68
CA SER A 155 18.00 -5.04 -5.27
C SER A 155 18.73 -3.90 -4.59
N LYS A 156 19.78 -3.34 -5.22
CA LYS A 156 20.52 -2.20 -4.65
C LYS A 156 19.63 -0.97 -4.46
N TRP A 157 18.74 -0.68 -5.41
CA TRP A 157 17.77 0.40 -5.28
C TRP A 157 16.82 0.18 -4.09
N LYS A 158 16.33 -1.05 -3.91
CA LYS A 158 15.47 -1.40 -2.77
C LYS A 158 16.23 -1.35 -1.44
N GLU A 159 17.51 -1.68 -1.41
CA GLU A 159 18.32 -1.65 -0.19
C GLU A 159 18.60 -0.20 0.26
N ASN A 160 19.14 0.64 -0.63
CA ASN A 160 19.63 1.98 -0.28
C ASN A 160 19.09 3.09 -1.22
N PRO A 161 17.76 3.29 -1.31
CA PRO A 161 17.16 4.21 -2.27
C PRO A 161 17.58 5.67 -2.06
N SER A 162 17.56 6.14 -0.81
CA SER A 162 17.91 7.53 -0.46
C SER A 162 19.38 7.86 -0.73
N GLU A 163 20.28 6.91 -0.47
CA GLU A 163 21.71 7.07 -0.77
C GLU A 163 21.93 7.20 -2.28
N ILE A 164 21.33 6.33 -3.07
CA ILE A 164 21.47 6.35 -4.53
C ILE A 164 20.87 7.64 -5.11
N TYR A 165 19.68 8.04 -4.68
CA TYR A 165 19.06 9.31 -5.07
C TYR A 165 20.00 10.50 -4.80
N ASN A 166 20.49 10.62 -3.56
CA ASN A 166 21.38 11.71 -3.17
C ASN A 166 22.68 11.71 -3.97
N ASN A 167 23.27 10.54 -4.22
CA ASN A 167 24.47 10.41 -5.03
C ASN A 167 24.24 10.88 -6.47
N ILE A 168 23.10 10.52 -7.09
CA ILE A 168 22.76 10.98 -8.45
C ILE A 168 22.56 12.50 -8.46
N ILE A 169 21.79 13.05 -7.53
CA ILE A 169 21.58 14.50 -7.44
C ILE A 169 22.91 15.25 -7.24
N ASN A 170 23.77 14.75 -6.36
CA ASN A 170 25.10 15.33 -6.13
C ASN A 170 26.00 15.28 -7.36
N LEU A 171 25.85 14.28 -8.23
CA LEU A 171 26.59 14.20 -9.50
C LEU A 171 26.06 15.20 -10.55
N LEU A 172 24.78 15.55 -10.50
CA LEU A 172 24.14 16.44 -11.48
C LEU A 172 24.25 17.93 -11.11
N ILE A 173 24.31 18.24 -9.82
CA ILE A 173 24.41 19.63 -9.31
C ILE A 173 25.88 20.10 -9.25
N LYS A 174 26.84 19.19 -9.38
CA LYS A 174 28.27 19.52 -9.31
C LYS A 174 28.83 20.13 -10.60
#